data_AF-A0A3B6FN08-F1
#
_entry.id   AF-A0A3B6FN08-F1
#
_cell.length_a   1.000
_cell.length_b   1.000
_cell.length_c   1.000
_cell.angle_alpha   90.00
_cell.angle_beta   90.00
_cell.angle_gamma   90.00
#
_symmetry.space_group_name_H-M   'P 1'
#
loop_
_entity.id
_entity.type
_entity.pdbx_description
1 polymer ?
#
loop_
_entity_poly.entity_id
_entity_poly.type
_entity_poly.pdbx_seq_one_letter_code
_entity_poly.pdbx_strand_id
1 'polypeptide(L)' 'MKDLVDAFKTTEQIPLPKVTTPAEILDSLRSIPDLAEQDMLRCYGKLVLNDRLFQALKELPITMRKTWLLMLP' A
#
# COMPACT_ATOMS: atom_id res chain seq x y z
N MET A 1 15.38 -38.66 15.92
CA MET A 1 15.88 -37.26 15.84
C MET A 1 16.43 -36.95 14.43
N LYS A 2 15.81 -37.51 13.38
CA LYS A 2 16.16 -37.27 11.97
C LYS A 2 14.95 -36.70 11.19
N ASP A 3 13.75 -36.96 11.68
CA ASP A 3 12.48 -36.72 10.97
C ASP A 3 11.94 -35.29 11.15
N LEU A 4 12.45 -34.52 12.12
CA LEU A 4 12.05 -33.12 12.34
C LEU A 4 12.76 -32.15 11.39
N VAL A 5 13.89 -32.54 10.79
CA VAL A 5 14.63 -31.69 9.84
C VAL A 5 14.00 -31.72 8.45
N ASP A 6 13.40 -32.84 8.06
CA ASP A 6 12.80 -32.99 6.73
C ASP A 6 11.44 -32.26 6.61
N ALA A 7 10.76 -31.97 7.72
CA ALA A 7 9.53 -31.19 7.74
C ALA A 7 9.73 -29.69 7.43
N PHE A 8 10.95 -29.16 7.53
CA PHE A 8 11.28 -27.76 7.17
C PHE A 8 11.63 -27.59 5.69
N LYS A 9 11.76 -28.67 4.91
CA LYS A 9 12.23 -28.62 3.51
C LYS A 9 11.12 -28.39 2.49
N THR A 10 9.86 -28.38 2.92
CA THR A 10 8.70 -28.10 2.05
C THR A 10 7.84 -26.99 2.65
N THR A 11 8.47 -25.87 3.01
CA THR A 11 7.72 -24.62 3.09
C THR A 11 7.58 -24.13 1.65
N GLU A 12 6.47 -24.50 0.99
CA GLU A 12 5.95 -23.65 -0.07
C GLU A 12 5.99 -22.24 0.49
N GLN A 13 6.82 -21.37 -0.09
CA GLN A 13 6.98 -20.01 0.38
C GLN A 13 5.60 -19.38 0.25
N ILE A 14 4.85 -19.37 1.34
CA ILE A 14 3.59 -18.65 1.44
C ILE A 14 3.94 -17.25 0.95
N PRO A 15 3.34 -16.74 -0.14
CA PRO A 15 3.66 -15.42 -0.63
C PRO A 15 3.47 -14.49 0.55
N LEU A 16 4.58 -13.93 1.05
CA LEU A 16 4.51 -12.93 2.10
C LEU A 16 3.50 -11.89 1.61
N PRO A 17 2.52 -11.49 2.45
CA PRO A 17 1.56 -10.47 2.05
C PRO A 17 2.39 -9.30 1.53
N LYS A 18 2.11 -8.86 0.29
CA LYS A 18 2.84 -7.76 -0.34
C LYS A 18 2.74 -6.56 0.59
N VAL A 19 3.80 -6.34 1.37
CA VAL A 19 3.90 -5.18 2.24
C VAL A 19 4.02 -4.00 1.31
N THR A 20 3.09 -3.06 1.43
CA THR A 20 3.15 -1.86 0.63
C THR A 20 4.39 -1.08 1.05
N THR A 21 5.26 -0.73 0.10
CA THR A 21 6.43 0.07 0.43
C THR A 21 6.08 1.56 0.44
N PRO A 22 6.76 2.40 1.25
CA PRO A 22 6.56 3.85 1.20
C PRO A 22 6.81 4.45 -0.19
N ALA A 23 7.72 3.86 -0.97
CA ALA A 23 7.97 4.26 -2.36
C ALA A 23 6.74 4.03 -3.25
N GLU A 24 6.09 2.87 -3.16
CA GLU A 24 4.86 2.57 -3.91
C GLU A 24 3.70 3.53 -3.57
N ILE A 25 3.62 3.96 -2.29
CA ILE A 25 2.64 4.95 -1.85
C ILE A 25 2.90 6.29 -2.53
N LEU A 26 4.15 6.75 -2.50
CA LEU A 26 4.52 8.03 -3.12
C LEU A 26 4.29 8.03 -4.63
N ASP A 27 4.64 6.95 -5.32
CA ASP A 27 4.43 6.83 -6.77
C ASP A 27 2.94 6.82 -7.13
N SER A 28 2.12 6.14 -6.32
CA SER A 28 0.67 6.14 -6.51
C SER A 28 0.06 7.53 -6.31
N LEU A 29 0.56 8.31 -5.34
CA LEU A 29 0.11 9.68 -5.14
C LEU A 29 0.53 10.61 -6.28
N ARG A 30 1.75 10.45 -6.80
CA ARG A 30 2.25 11.19 -7.97
C ARG A 30 1.47 10.89 -9.24
N SER A 31 0.87 9.70 -9.34
CA SER A 31 0.02 9.34 -10.49
C SER A 31 -1.32 10.09 -10.52
N ILE A 32 -1.72 10.72 -9.40
CA ILE A 32 -3.02 11.40 -9.29
C ILE A 32 -2.91 12.80 -9.92
N PRO A 33 -3.70 13.10 -10.96
CA PRO A 33 -3.66 14.40 -11.61
C PRO A 33 -4.13 15.51 -10.66
N ASP A 34 -3.50 16.69 -10.77
CA ASP A 34 -3.84 17.91 -10.05
C ASP A 34 -3.84 17.78 -8.51
N LEU A 35 -3.13 16.81 -7.94
CA LEU A 35 -2.94 16.72 -6.49
C LEU A 35 -1.83 17.69 -6.07
N ALA A 36 -2.18 18.71 -5.28
CA ALA A 36 -1.22 19.67 -4.79
C ALA A 36 -0.16 19.00 -3.90
N GLU A 37 1.08 19.50 -3.93
CA GLU A 37 2.19 18.92 -3.17
C GLU A 37 1.91 18.86 -1.65
N GLN A 38 1.26 19.89 -1.12
CA GLN A 38 0.87 19.93 0.30
C GLN A 38 -0.15 18.83 0.65
N ASP A 39 -1.13 18.60 -0.23
CA ASP A 39 -2.12 17.53 -0.05
C ASP A 39 -1.48 16.16 -0.21
N MET A 40 -0.54 16.02 -1.16
CA MET A 40 0.25 14.80 -1.36
C MET A 40 1.00 14.42 -0.08
N LEU A 41 1.72 15.36 0.54
CA LEU A 41 2.46 15.10 1.80
C LEU A 41 1.52 14.73 2.95
N ARG A 42 0.35 15.41 3.05
CA ARG A 42 -0.66 15.09 4.07
C ARG A 42 -1.21 13.67 3.88
N CYS A 43 -1.59 13.32 2.65
CA CYS A 43 -2.12 11.99 2.33
C CYS A 43 -1.05 10.90 2.49
N TYR A 44 0.19 11.18 2.12
CA TYR A 44 1.32 10.27 2.29
C TYR A 44 1.48 9.85 3.75
N GLY A 45 1.48 10.80 4.68
CA GLY A 45 1.56 10.51 6.10
C GLY A 45 0.43 9.59 6.60
N LYS A 46 -0.80 9.76 6.09
CA LYS A 46 -1.95 8.90 6.44
C LYS A 46 -1.80 7.49 5.86
N LEU A 47 -1.33 7.38 4.62
CA LEU A 47 -1.23 6.12 3.88
C LEU A 47 -0.10 5.22 4.40
N VAL A 48 1.04 5.80 4.77
CA VAL A 48 2.19 5.05 5.32
C VAL A 48 1.84 4.37 6.65
N LEU A 49 0.89 4.93 7.41
CA LEU A 49 0.44 4.38 8.68
C LEU A 49 -0.72 3.39 8.55
N ASN A 50 -1.30 3.23 7.36
CA ASN A 50 -2.48 2.40 7.14
C ASN A 50 -2.52 1.77 5.75
N ASP A 51 -1.97 0.55 5.66
CA ASP A 51 -1.98 -0.27 4.45
C ASP A 51 -3.39 -0.46 3.85
N ARG A 52 -4.42 -0.60 4.68
CA ARG A 52 -5.80 -0.78 4.20
C ARG A 52 -6.32 0.45 3.46
N LEU A 53 -5.92 1.64 3.91
CA LEU A 53 -6.27 2.90 3.24
C LEU A 53 -5.59 2.98 1.87
N PHE A 54 -4.35 2.52 1.77
CA PHE A 54 -3.66 2.44 0.48
C PHE A 54 -4.28 1.39 -0.46
N GLN A 55 -4.68 0.23 0.03
CA GLN A 55 -5.39 -0.75 -0.80
C GLN A 55 -6.71 -0.16 -1.31
N ALA A 56 -7.48 0.53 -0.47
CA ALA A 56 -8.70 1.21 -0.89
C ALA A 56 -8.42 2.27 -1.98
N LEU A 57 -7.33 3.03 -1.86
CA LEU A 57 -6.92 3.97 -2.91
C LEU A 57 -6.68 3.28 -4.26
N LYS A 58 -6.06 2.10 -4.26
CA LYS A 58 -5.77 1.35 -5.50
C LYS A 58 -7.02 0.82 -6.18
N GLU A 59 -8.03 0.41 -5.41
CA GLU A 59 -9.33 -0.06 -5.93
C GLU A 59 -10.16 1.08 -6.56
N LEU A 60 -9.91 2.34 -6.17
CA LEU A 60 -10.63 3.47 -6.73
C LEU A 60 -10.16 3.82 -8.16
N PRO A 61 -11.10 4.20 -9.06
CA PRO A 61 -10.77 4.80 -10.34
C PRO A 61 -9.92 6.07 -10.15
N ILE A 62 -8.96 6.31 -11.04
CA ILE A 62 -8.02 7.43 -10.93
C ILE A 62 -8.71 8.80 -10.83
N THR A 63 -9.87 8.95 -11.45
CA THR A 63 -10.71 10.16 -11.42
C THR A 63 -11.32 10.44 -10.04
N MET A 64 -11.46 9.42 -9.19
CA MET A 64 -12.05 9.53 -7.85
C MET A 64 -10.99 9.66 -6.75
N ARG A 65 -9.75 9.22 -7.01
CA ARG A 65 -8.68 9.14 -6.01
C ARG A 65 -8.40 10.48 -5.33
N LYS A 66 -8.29 11.58 -6.10
CA LYS A 66 -8.08 12.92 -5.55
C LYS A 66 -9.20 13.32 -4.58
N THR A 67 -10.44 13.28 -5.05
CA THR A 67 -11.61 13.68 -4.24
C THR A 67 -11.71 12.84 -2.98
N TRP A 68 -11.52 11.53 -3.09
CA TRP A 68 -11.53 10.63 -1.94
C TRP A 68 -10.44 10.96 -0.92
N LEU A 69 -9.20 11.16 -1.37
CA LEU A 69 -8.08 11.53 -0.50
C LEU A 69 -8.33 12.83 0.28
N LEU A 70 -8.96 13.83 -0.35
CA LEU A 70 -9.27 15.11 0.27
C LEU A 70 -10.46 15.06 1.23
N MET A 71 -11.30 14.03 1.15
CA MET A 71 -12.40 13.80 2.11
C MET A 71 -11.94 13.07 3.38
N LEU A 72 -10.73 12.52 3.40
CA LEU A 72 -10.22 11.78 4.55
C LEU A 72 -9.96 12.74 5.73
N PRO A 73 -10.48 12.45 6.94
CA PRO A 73 -10.27 13.26 8.14
C PRO A 73 -8.79 13.28 8.51
#